data_AF-A0A8T3SWZ6-F1
#
_entry.id   AF-A0A8T3SWZ6-F1
#
_cell.length_a   1.000
_cell.length_b   1.000
_cell.length_c   1.000
_cell.angle_alpha   90.00
_cell.angle_beta   90.00
_cell.angle_gamma   90.00
#
_symmetry.space_group_name_H-M   'P 1'
#
loop_
_entity.id
_entity.type
_entity.pdbx_description
1 polymer ?
#
loop_
_entity_poly.entity_id
_entity_poly.type
_entity_poly.pdbx_seq_one_letter_code
_entity_poly.pdbx_strand_id
1 'polypeptide(L)'
;MSEPGSVCRNCGAANPRGNNFCGRCGAFVGAPASSAEQGSRPIVARPGDRRVQRLALIVYGITAFFLLSCLILTIVVIIWRP
;
A
#
# COMPACT_ATOMS: atom_id res chain seq x y z
N MET A 1 3.84 30.33 -32.40
CA MET A 1 2.57 31.01 -32.09
C MET A 1 2.17 30.64 -30.68
N SER A 2 2.02 31.60 -29.77
CA SER A 2 1.61 31.33 -28.38
C SER A 2 0.12 30.99 -28.35
N GLU A 3 -0.24 29.75 -28.00
CA GLU A 3 -1.64 29.35 -27.83
C GLU A 3 -2.30 30.21 -26.73
N PRO A 4 -3.50 30.77 -26.97
CA PRO A 4 -4.23 31.50 -25.94
C PRO A 4 -4.58 30.55 -24.79
N GLY A 5 -4.15 30.92 -23.57
CA GLY A 5 -4.45 30.19 -22.33
C GLY A 5 -5.70 30.72 -21.62
N SER A 6 -5.74 30.56 -20.29
CA SER A 6 -6.92 30.87 -19.48
C SER A 6 -7.06 32.36 -19.18
N VAL A 7 -8.30 32.86 -19.21
CA VAL A 7 -8.62 34.22 -18.76
C VAL A 7 -8.80 34.23 -17.24
N CYS A 8 -8.12 35.16 -16.56
CA CYS A 8 -8.24 35.34 -15.13
C CYS A 8 -9.64 35.86 -14.77
N ARG A 9 -10.36 35.14 -13.90
CA ARG A 9 -11.69 35.56 -13.42
C ARG A 9 -11.65 36.76 -12.47
N ASN A 10 -10.50 37.03 -11.84
CA ASN A 10 -10.34 38.12 -10.88
C ASN A 10 -10.09 39.46 -11.60
N CYS A 11 -9.18 39.49 -12.57
CA CYS A 11 -8.82 40.75 -13.23
C CYS A 11 -9.11 40.80 -14.74
N GLY A 12 -9.50 39.70 -15.39
CA GLY A 12 -9.76 39.65 -16.84
C GLY A 12 -8.50 39.54 -17.71
N ALA A 13 -7.31 39.36 -17.15
CA ALA A 13 -6.09 39.18 -17.94
C ALA A 13 -6.08 37.82 -18.65
N ALA A 14 -5.70 37.79 -19.92
CA ALA A 14 -5.37 36.55 -20.62
C ALA A 14 -4.01 36.03 -20.12
N ASN A 15 -3.96 34.79 -19.65
CA ASN A 15 -2.72 34.13 -19.22
C ASN A 15 -2.38 33.02 -20.22
N PRO A 16 -1.08 32.77 -20.49
CA PRO A 16 -0.66 31.66 -21.33
C PRO A 16 -1.01 30.30 -20.69
N ARG A 17 -1.10 29.24 -21.52
CA ARG A 17 -1.31 27.88 -21.04
C ARG A 17 -0.13 27.45 -20.14
N GLY A 18 -0.43 26.73 -19.06
CA GLY A 18 0.58 26.27 -18.09
C GLY A 18 0.82 27.21 -16.90
N ASN A 19 0.28 28.43 -16.92
CA ASN A 19 0.33 29.31 -15.75
C ASN A 19 -0.69 28.87 -14.68
N ASN A 20 -0.18 28.57 -13.49
CA ASN A 20 -1.00 28.32 -12.32
C ASN A 20 -1.56 29.62 -11.72
N PHE A 21 -0.85 30.73 -11.91
CA PHE A 21 -1.18 32.05 -11.36
C PHE A 21 -1.20 33.13 -12.43
N CYS A 22 -2.05 34.14 -12.21
CA CYS A 22 -2.19 35.28 -13.10
C CYS A 22 -0.97 36.19 -12.96
N GLY A 23 -0.30 36.49 -14.07
CA GLY A 23 0.85 37.40 -14.07
C GLY A 23 0.50 38.87 -13.76
N ARG A 24 -0.79 39.23 -13.75
CA ARG A 24 -1.25 40.61 -13.53
C ARG A 24 -1.71 40.88 -12.10
N CYS A 25 -2.43 39.95 -11.47
CA CYS A 25 -2.97 40.13 -10.12
C CYS A 25 -2.56 39.04 -9.13
N GLY A 26 -1.79 38.04 -9.55
CA GLY A 26 -1.37 36.92 -8.69
C GLY A 26 -2.46 35.89 -8.39
N ALA A 27 -3.70 36.11 -8.83
CA ALA A 27 -4.80 35.17 -8.58
C ALA A 27 -4.57 33.82 -9.26
N PHE A 28 -4.97 32.71 -8.63
CA PHE A 28 -4.87 31.38 -9.22
C PHE A 28 -5.76 31.26 -10.46
N VAL A 29 -5.19 30.79 -11.58
CA VAL A 29 -5.85 30.63 -12.89
C VAL A 29 -5.57 29.25 -13.51
N GLY A 30 -4.91 28.37 -12.76
CA GLY A 30 -4.62 27.01 -13.16
C GLY A 30 -5.92 26.28 -13.51
N ALA A 31 -5.87 25.51 -14.61
CA ALA A 31 -6.94 24.58 -14.94
C ALA A 31 -7.19 23.67 -13.72
N PRO A 32 -8.45 23.27 -13.44
CA PRO A 32 -8.71 22.22 -12.46
C PRO A 32 -8.14 20.91 -13.02
N ALA A 33 -6.83 20.72 -12.86
CA ALA A 33 -6.23 19.40 -12.94
C ALA A 33 -6.77 18.64 -11.73
N SER A 34 -7.86 17.90 -11.96
CA SER A 34 -8.15 16.62 -11.30
C SER A 34 -7.67 16.56 -9.83
N SER A 35 -8.31 17.32 -8.95
CA SER A 35 -8.05 17.25 -7.50
C SER A 35 -9.33 17.03 -6.69
N ALA A 36 -10.38 16.52 -7.33
CA ALA A 36 -11.60 16.06 -6.66
C ALA A 36 -11.71 14.52 -6.64
N GLU A 37 -10.64 13.79 -6.94
CA GLU A 37 -10.65 12.32 -6.92
C GLU A 37 -9.34 11.72 -6.35
N GLN A 38 -8.72 12.37 -5.36
CA GLN A 38 -7.96 11.59 -4.38
C GLN A 38 -8.93 11.11 -3.31
N GLY A 39 -9.77 10.16 -3.70
CA GLY A 39 -10.52 9.35 -2.75
C GLY A 39 -9.55 8.68 -1.79
N SER A 40 -9.84 8.82 -0.51
CA SER A 40 -9.22 8.05 0.57
C SER A 40 -9.20 6.58 0.18
N ARG A 41 -8.04 6.08 -0.27
CA ARG A 41 -7.84 4.65 -0.39
C ARG A 41 -7.97 4.10 1.04
N PRO A 42 -8.84 3.09 1.28
CA PRO A 42 -8.87 2.47 2.58
C PRO A 42 -7.47 1.94 2.86
N ILE A 43 -6.95 2.25 4.04
CA ILE A 43 -5.73 1.64 4.57
C ILE A 43 -6.08 0.17 4.84
N VAL A 44 -6.00 -0.64 3.80
CA VAL A 44 -6.05 -2.10 3.95
C VAL A 44 -4.69 -2.47 4.53
N ALA A 45 -4.69 -3.04 5.73
CA ALA A 45 -3.49 -3.50 6.41
C ALA A 45 -2.62 -4.32 5.45
N ARG A 46 -1.35 -3.92 5.29
CA ARG A 46 -0.41 -4.65 4.44
C ARG A 46 -0.25 -6.07 5.00
N PRO A 47 -0.27 -7.11 4.15
CA PRO A 47 -0.02 -8.48 4.58
C PRO A 47 1.48 -8.68 4.86
N GLY A 48 1.98 -8.06 5.93
CA GLY A 48 3.26 -8.41 6.56
C GLY A 48 3.23 -9.82 7.16
N ASP A 49 2.03 -10.37 7.35
CA ASP A 49 1.83 -11.66 7.99
C ASP A 49 2.18 -12.86 7.12
N ARG A 50 2.24 -12.75 5.78
CA ARG A 50 2.44 -13.95 4.95
C ARG A 50 3.79 -14.63 5.14
N ARG A 51 4.87 -13.87 5.39
CA ARG A 51 6.19 -14.46 5.71
C ARG A 51 6.22 -15.04 7.12
N VAL A 52 5.69 -14.30 8.10
CA VAL A 52 5.62 -14.74 9.50
C VAL A 52 4.74 -15.98 9.63
N GLN A 53 3.60 -16.01 8.94
CA GLN A 53 2.67 -17.14 8.89
C GLN A 53 3.31 -18.38 8.25
N ARG A 54 4.08 -18.22 7.15
CA ARG A 54 4.82 -19.36 6.58
C ARG A 54 5.90 -19.89 7.53
N LEU A 55 6.67 -19.01 8.16
CA LEU A 55 7.68 -19.41 9.14
C LEU A 55 7.04 -20.11 10.34
N ALA A 56 5.92 -19.59 10.84
CA ALA A 56 5.16 -20.20 11.93
C ALA A 56 4.67 -21.60 11.55
N LEU A 57 4.10 -21.79 10.35
CA LEU A 57 3.66 -23.11 9.89
C LEU A 57 4.82 -24.12 9.78
N ILE A 58 5.98 -23.68 9.28
CA ILE A 58 7.17 -24.53 9.19
C ILE A 58 7.66 -24.93 10.59
N VAL A 59 7.79 -23.96 11.50
CA VAL A 59 8.23 -24.21 12.88
C VAL A 59 7.27 -25.17 13.58
N TYR A 60 5.97 -24.90 13.54
CA TYR A 60 4.96 -25.76 14.17
C TYR A 60 4.96 -27.18 13.58
N GLY A 61 5.10 -27.31 12.25
CA GLY A 61 5.20 -28.61 11.58
C GLY A 61 6.41 -29.42 12.04
N ILE A 62 7.59 -28.78 12.12
CA ILE A 62 8.83 -29.42 12.60
C ILE A 62 8.68 -29.85 14.06
N THR A 63 8.17 -28.97 14.93
CA THR A 63 7.98 -29.31 16.35
C THR A 63 6.99 -30.45 16.53
N ALA A 64 5.88 -30.47 15.78
CA ALA A 64 4.90 -31.54 15.86
C ALA A 64 5.47 -32.87 15.39
N PHE A 65 6.27 -32.88 14.31
CA PHE A 65 6.94 -34.07 13.81
C PHE A 65 7.91 -34.66 14.84
N PHE A 66 8.75 -33.83 15.46
CA PHE A 66 9.68 -34.30 16.49
C PHE A 66 8.95 -34.83 17.73
N LEU A 67 7.90 -34.16 18.19
CA LEU A 67 7.10 -34.62 19.33
C LEU A 67 6.38 -35.93 19.03
N LEU A 68 5.78 -36.07 17.84
CA LEU A 68 5.14 -37.32 17.42
C LEU A 68 6.16 -38.45 17.29
N SER A 69 7.31 -38.20 16.67
CA SER A 69 8.39 -39.19 16.55
C SER A 69 8.89 -39.63 17.94
N CYS A 70 9.12 -38.68 18.84
CA CYS A 70 9.53 -38.96 20.22
C CYS A 70 8.48 -39.81 20.95
N LEU A 71 7.20 -39.45 20.86
CA LEU A 71 6.08 -40.19 21.45
C LEU A 71 5.97 -41.61 20.87
N ILE A 72 6.15 -41.78 19.56
CA ILE A 72 6.11 -43.11 18.93
C ILE A 72 7.29 -43.95 19.44
N LEU A 73 8.49 -43.39 19.48
CA LEU A 73 9.68 -44.11 19.97
C LEU A 73 9.53 -44.51 21.43
N THR A 74 9.00 -43.64 22.30
CA THR A 74 8.77 -44.00 23.71
C THR A 74 7.74 -45.12 23.85
N ILE A 75 6.64 -45.07 23.10
CA ILE A 75 5.62 -46.13 23.08
C ILE A 75 6.23 -47.45 22.60
N VAL A 76 6.98 -47.43 21.49
CA VAL A 76 7.64 -48.62 20.96
C VAL A 76 8.61 -49.20 21.99
N VAL A 77 9.45 -48.37 22.61
CA VAL A 77 10.38 -48.82 23.65
C VAL A 77 9.64 -49.40 24.84
N ILE A 78 8.54 -48.81 25.30
CA ILE A 78 7.77 -49.33 26.44
C ILE A 78 7.11 -50.68 26.11
N ILE A 79 6.54 -50.81 24.91
CA ILE A 79 5.88 -52.06 24.48
C ILE A 79 6.91 -53.17 24.24
N TRP A 80 8.09 -52.83 23.72
CA TRP A 80 9.13 -53.78 23.36
C TRP A 80 10.17 -53.99 24.47
N ARG A 81 10.02 -53.32 25.62
CA ARG A 81 10.83 -53.59 26.81
C ARG A 81 10.19 -54.78 27.53
N PRO A 82 10.76 -55.99 27.41
CA PRO A 82 10.21 -57.19 28.05
C PRO A 82 10.26 -57.11 29.57
#